data_AF-A0AAD1VNH5-F1
#
_entry.id   AF-A0AAD1VNH5-F1
#
_cell.length_a   1.000
_cell.length_b   1.000
_cell.length_c   1.000
_cell.angle_alpha   90.00
_cell.angle_beta   90.00
_cell.angle_gamma   90.00
#
_symmetry.space_group_name_H-M   'P 1'
#
loop_
_entity.id
_entity.type
_entity.pdbx_description
1 polymer ?
#
loop_
_entity_poly.entity_id
_entity_poly.type
_entity_poly.pdbx_seq_one_letter_code
_entity_poly.pdbx_strand_id
1 'polypeptide(L)'
;MESKRCFTNPFSDYKGSLLTGQSCESGVPLILRKVESILQQLPTQGGQEGGLYGGLAGVAYMLYQVSQSKLFSSQRESYLHRACTLIESCVLYYDNEQDRETRASFLLGGAGVYAVAALIYKASGLKDFNKPLEKFKELWRICVPLGFLECGSDELFVGRSGYLCAALVIKQKLGVEIHTTSPLHTHYTTNTLHCKQPYSQPQPQPQPQNNLP
;
A
#
# COMPACT_ATOMS: atom_id res chain seq x y z
N MET A 1 3.91 -15.92 -31.00
CA MET A 1 3.07 -16.83 -30.17
C MET A 1 2.75 -16.10 -28.89
N GLU A 2 1.50 -15.72 -28.67
CA GLU A 2 1.08 -15.14 -27.40
C GLU A 2 1.18 -16.21 -26.31
N SER A 3 2.12 -16.03 -25.38
CA SER A 3 2.11 -16.74 -24.11
C SER A 3 0.80 -16.40 -23.41
N LYS A 4 -0.13 -17.35 -23.32
CA LYS A 4 -1.36 -17.18 -22.53
C LYS A 4 -0.95 -16.98 -21.07
N ARG A 5 -1.07 -15.75 -20.57
CA ARG A 5 -0.80 -15.38 -19.16
C ARG A 5 -1.98 -15.74 -18.23
N CYS A 6 -2.61 -16.90 -18.45
CA CYS A 6 -3.72 -17.36 -17.65
C CYS A 6 -3.82 -18.89 -17.61
N PHE A 7 -4.36 -19.40 -16.52
CA PHE A 7 -4.83 -20.78 -16.42
C PHE A 7 -6.30 -20.85 -16.84
N THR A 8 -6.73 -21.98 -17.40
CA THR A 8 -8.15 -22.24 -17.64
C THR A 8 -8.88 -22.28 -16.30
N ASN A 9 -9.90 -21.44 -16.12
CA ASN A 9 -10.72 -21.42 -14.91
C ASN A 9 -11.55 -22.71 -14.82
N PRO A 10 -11.33 -23.59 -13.81
CA PRO A 10 -12.09 -24.83 -13.66
C PRO A 10 -13.44 -24.62 -12.96
N PHE A 11 -13.69 -23.43 -12.41
CA PHE A 11 -14.87 -23.16 -11.60
C PHE A 11 -16.07 -22.79 -12.47
N SER A 12 -17.26 -23.27 -12.08
CA SER A 12 -18.52 -22.88 -12.71
C SER A 12 -18.84 -21.42 -12.41
N ASP A 13 -19.54 -20.77 -13.34
CA ASP A 13 -19.99 -19.41 -13.15
C ASP A 13 -21.05 -19.29 -12.04
N TYR A 14 -21.12 -18.11 -11.41
CA TYR A 14 -22.00 -17.85 -10.28
C TYR A 14 -23.46 -17.79 -10.73
N LYS A 15 -24.33 -18.57 -10.07
CA LYS A 15 -25.75 -18.70 -10.42
C LYS A 15 -26.71 -17.87 -9.55
N GLY A 16 -26.21 -16.87 -8.82
CA GLY A 16 -27.04 -16.03 -7.95
C GLY A 16 -27.23 -16.55 -6.52
N SER A 17 -26.61 -17.68 -6.16
CA SER A 17 -26.61 -18.21 -4.79
C SER A 17 -25.31 -18.96 -4.48
N LEU A 18 -24.94 -19.01 -3.20
CA LEU A 18 -23.89 -19.93 -2.75
C LEU A 18 -24.34 -21.38 -2.95
N LEU A 19 -23.38 -22.29 -3.08
CA LEU A 19 -23.66 -23.72 -3.10
C LEU A 19 -24.24 -24.15 -1.74
N THR A 20 -25.15 -25.12 -1.75
CA THR A 20 -25.79 -25.64 -0.54
C THR A 20 -24.74 -26.08 0.48
N GLY A 21 -24.83 -25.56 1.70
CA GLY A 21 -23.90 -25.85 2.79
C GLY A 21 -22.61 -25.00 2.80
N GLN A 22 -22.46 -24.05 1.87
CA GLN A 22 -21.38 -23.07 1.94
C GLN A 22 -21.85 -21.78 2.62
N SER A 23 -21.00 -21.26 3.51
CA SER A 23 -21.14 -19.97 4.14
C SER A 23 -19.79 -19.25 4.18
N CYS A 24 -19.76 -18.00 4.64
CA CYS A 24 -18.51 -17.26 4.81
C CYS A 24 -17.56 -17.98 5.78
N GLU A 25 -18.11 -18.65 6.79
CA GLU A 25 -17.40 -19.45 7.79
C GLU A 25 -16.66 -20.64 7.17
N SER A 26 -17.18 -21.20 6.07
CA SER A 26 -16.53 -22.31 5.35
C SER A 26 -15.14 -21.93 4.82
N GLY A 27 -14.90 -20.64 4.56
CA GLY A 27 -13.60 -20.13 4.09
C GLY A 27 -12.57 -19.91 5.21
N VAL A 28 -13.00 -19.84 6.47
CA VAL A 28 -12.14 -19.51 7.62
C VAL A 28 -10.94 -20.47 7.75
N PRO A 29 -11.11 -21.81 7.71
CA PRO A 29 -9.98 -22.72 7.81
C PRO A 29 -8.96 -22.56 6.67
N LEU A 30 -9.41 -22.22 5.46
CA LEU A 30 -8.53 -22.00 4.31
C LEU A 30 -7.70 -20.73 4.49
N ILE A 31 -8.34 -19.65 4.95
CA ILE A 31 -7.66 -18.38 5.24
C ILE A 31 -6.65 -18.56 6.37
N LEU A 32 -7.03 -19.22 7.47
CA LEU A 32 -6.12 -19.50 8.59
C LEU A 32 -4.88 -20.28 8.13
N ARG A 33 -5.06 -21.34 7.34
CA ARG A 33 -3.94 -22.11 6.77
C ARG A 33 -3.06 -21.25 5.87
N LYS A 34 -3.64 -20.36 5.08
CA LYS A 34 -2.87 -19.48 4.19
C LYS A 34 -2.07 -18.44 4.97
N VAL A 35 -2.67 -17.82 5.99
CA VAL A 35 -1.98 -16.89 6.89
C VAL A 35 -0.82 -17.61 7.57
N GLU A 36 -1.06 -18.78 8.15
CA GLU A 36 -0.02 -19.58 8.80
C GLU A 36 1.11 -19.94 7.84
N SER A 37 0.80 -20.38 6.62
CA SER A 37 1.79 -20.66 5.58
C SER A 37 2.64 -19.45 5.22
N ILE A 38 2.07 -18.23 5.21
CA ILE A 38 2.82 -17.00 4.97
C ILE A 38 3.75 -16.72 6.16
N LEU A 39 3.24 -16.86 7.38
CA LEU A 39 4.02 -16.60 8.61
C LEU A 39 5.21 -17.56 8.77
N GLN A 40 5.06 -18.81 8.33
CA GLN A 40 6.13 -19.82 8.33
C GLN A 40 7.25 -19.53 7.31
N GLN A 41 6.96 -18.74 6.28
CA GLN A 41 7.93 -18.35 5.25
C GLN A 41 8.66 -17.05 5.61
N LEU A 42 8.25 -16.37 6.69
CA LEU A 42 8.94 -15.17 7.13
C LEU A 42 10.34 -15.51 7.65
N PRO A 43 11.34 -14.67 7.35
CA PRO A 43 12.68 -14.89 7.85
C PRO A 43 12.71 -14.85 9.38
N THR A 44 13.41 -15.81 9.98
CA THR A 44 13.53 -15.98 11.45
C THR A 44 14.29 -14.82 12.11
N GLN A 45 15.18 -14.18 11.35
CA GLN A 45 15.85 -12.93 11.72
C GLN A 45 15.42 -11.86 10.72
N GLY A 46 14.89 -10.75 11.23
CA GLY A 46 14.10 -9.79 10.48
C GLY A 46 14.71 -9.35 9.15
N GLY A 47 13.85 -9.25 8.13
CA GLY A 47 14.14 -8.43 6.95
C GLY A 47 13.94 -6.97 7.35
N GLN A 48 15.01 -6.18 7.35
CA GLN A 48 14.92 -4.75 7.67
C GLN A 48 14.17 -3.96 6.60
N GLU A 49 14.13 -4.48 5.37
CA GLU A 49 13.60 -3.76 4.22
C GLU A 49 12.27 -4.36 3.78
N GLY A 50 11.27 -3.50 3.55
CA GLY A 50 10.05 -3.95 2.93
C GLY A 50 8.85 -3.02 3.10
N GLY A 51 8.52 -2.30 2.02
CA GLY A 51 7.23 -1.62 1.88
C GLY A 51 6.05 -2.60 1.77
N LEU A 52 4.85 -2.05 1.58
CA LEU A 52 3.60 -2.81 1.53
C LEU A 52 3.51 -3.81 0.37
N TYR A 53 4.19 -3.54 -0.75
CA TYR A 53 4.03 -4.29 -1.99
C TYR A 53 4.59 -5.72 -1.92
N GLY A 54 5.79 -5.88 -1.37
CA GLY A 54 6.50 -7.16 -1.33
C GLY A 54 7.21 -7.44 0.00
N GLY A 55 7.02 -6.57 1.00
CA GLY A 55 7.77 -6.59 2.24
C GLY A 55 6.97 -6.95 3.48
N LEU A 56 7.65 -6.93 4.63
CA LEU A 56 7.06 -7.25 5.93
C LEU A 56 5.91 -6.32 6.31
N ALA A 57 5.93 -5.06 5.88
CA ALA A 57 4.83 -4.14 6.12
C ALA A 57 3.53 -4.58 5.44
N GLY A 58 3.62 -5.24 4.27
CA GLY A 58 2.47 -5.85 3.60
C GLY A 58 1.89 -7.01 4.39
N VAL A 59 2.75 -7.84 4.99
CA VAL A 59 2.33 -8.95 5.87
C VAL A 59 1.73 -8.43 7.17
N ALA A 60 2.31 -7.38 7.76
CA ALA A 60 1.73 -6.70 8.92
C ALA A 60 0.34 -6.15 8.59
N TYR A 61 0.17 -5.55 7.42
CA TYR A 61 -1.13 -5.05 6.98
C TYR A 61 -2.14 -6.16 6.71
N MET A 62 -1.72 -7.29 6.15
CA MET A 62 -2.56 -8.49 6.01
C MET A 62 -3.08 -8.95 7.38
N LEU A 63 -2.20 -9.09 8.37
CA LEU A 63 -2.57 -9.49 9.73
C LEU A 63 -3.54 -8.50 10.38
N TYR A 64 -3.27 -7.20 10.21
CA TYR A 64 -4.20 -6.15 10.63
C TYR A 64 -5.58 -6.37 10.00
N GLN A 65 -5.68 -6.52 8.68
CA GLN A 65 -6.97 -6.68 7.99
C GLN A 65 -7.74 -7.92 8.46
N VAL A 66 -7.07 -9.05 8.64
CA VAL A 66 -7.69 -10.27 9.18
C VAL A 66 -8.19 -10.04 10.61
N SER A 67 -7.40 -9.36 11.45
CA SER A 67 -7.76 -9.07 12.84
C SER A 67 -8.99 -8.17 12.99
N GLN A 68 -9.33 -7.38 11.97
CA GLN A 68 -10.51 -6.50 11.98
C GLN A 68 -11.81 -7.26 11.65
N SER A 69 -11.73 -8.49 11.15
CA SER A 69 -12.90 -9.29 10.81
C SER A 69 -13.42 -10.07 12.02
N LYS A 70 -14.74 -10.04 12.23
CA LYS A 70 -15.40 -10.77 13.32
C LYS A 70 -15.22 -12.29 13.22
N LEU A 71 -14.99 -12.82 12.01
CA LEU A 71 -14.75 -14.24 11.76
C LEU A 71 -13.43 -14.76 12.36
N PHE A 72 -12.50 -13.86 12.70
CA PHE A 72 -11.17 -14.19 13.24
C PHE A 72 -10.95 -13.58 14.64
N SER A 73 -12.03 -13.32 15.37
CA SER A 73 -11.99 -12.71 16.69
C SER A 73 -11.11 -13.47 17.68
N SER A 74 -11.10 -14.81 17.61
CA SER A 74 -10.23 -15.67 18.44
C SER A 74 -8.74 -15.47 18.20
N GLN A 75 -8.32 -15.05 17.00
CA GLN A 75 -6.92 -14.84 16.64
C GLN A 75 -6.52 -13.36 16.68
N ARG A 76 -7.48 -12.46 16.91
CA ARG A 76 -7.30 -11.01 16.81
C ARG A 76 -6.05 -10.51 17.54
N GLU A 77 -5.92 -10.83 18.83
CA GLU A 77 -4.81 -10.35 19.65
C GLU A 77 -3.46 -10.91 19.18
N SER A 78 -3.41 -12.19 18.82
CA SER A 78 -2.20 -12.83 18.28
C SER A 78 -1.75 -12.18 16.96
N TYR A 79 -2.71 -11.90 16.06
CA TYR A 79 -2.42 -11.23 14.79
C TYR A 79 -2.00 -9.78 14.97
N LEU A 80 -2.63 -9.03 15.87
CA LEU A 80 -2.22 -7.66 16.16
C LEU A 80 -0.84 -7.60 16.81
N HIS A 81 -0.55 -8.50 17.76
CA HIS A 81 0.77 -8.60 18.36
C HIS A 81 1.84 -8.89 17.31
N ARG A 82 1.61 -9.88 16.43
CA ARG A 82 2.55 -10.20 15.36
C ARG A 82 2.68 -9.06 14.34
N ALA A 83 1.58 -8.39 14.01
CA ALA A 83 1.58 -7.22 13.13
C ALA A 83 2.40 -6.06 13.70
N CYS A 84 2.28 -5.80 15.02
CA CYS A 84 3.10 -4.82 15.74
C CYS A 84 4.60 -5.13 15.59
N THR A 85 5.02 -6.36 15.88
CA THR A 85 6.44 -6.73 15.76
C THR A 85 6.98 -6.54 14.35
N LEU A 86 6.21 -6.93 13.32
CA LEU A 86 6.63 -6.79 11.93
C LEU A 86 6.68 -5.33 11.47
N ILE A 87 5.71 -4.51 11.87
CA ILE A 87 5.68 -3.11 11.44
C ILE A 87 6.72 -2.26 12.17
N GLU A 88 7.04 -2.58 13.42
CA GLU A 88 8.08 -1.90 14.20
C GLU A 88 9.45 -1.99 13.52
N SER A 89 9.84 -3.16 13.00
CA SER A 89 11.11 -3.29 12.27
C SER A 89 11.12 -2.46 10.99
N CYS A 90 9.99 -2.38 10.28
CA CYS A 90 9.86 -1.56 9.09
C CYS A 90 9.93 -0.06 9.42
N VAL A 91 9.28 0.38 10.51
CA VAL A 91 9.35 1.77 10.98
C VAL A 91 10.78 2.15 11.33
N LEU A 92 11.50 1.29 12.06
CA LEU A 92 12.91 1.51 12.40
C LEU A 92 13.79 1.65 11.15
N TYR A 93 13.53 0.87 10.11
CA TYR A 93 14.26 1.02 8.85
C TYR A 93 13.99 2.37 8.19
N TYR A 94 12.72 2.72 7.95
CA TYR A 94 12.38 3.97 7.26
C TYR A 94 12.66 5.23 8.08
N ASP A 95 12.82 5.10 9.40
CA ASP A 95 13.33 6.18 10.25
C ASP A 95 14.79 6.53 9.98
N ASN A 96 15.57 5.55 9.49
CA ASN A 96 16.98 5.72 9.14
C ASN A 96 17.21 5.89 7.62
N GLU A 97 16.17 5.69 6.81
CA GLU A 97 16.24 5.92 5.37
C GLU A 97 16.56 7.39 5.05
N GLN A 98 17.52 7.62 4.18
CA GLN A 98 17.95 8.97 3.78
C GLN A 98 17.30 9.39 2.47
N ASP A 99 16.95 8.43 1.62
CA ASP A 99 16.31 8.71 0.34
C ASP A 99 14.88 9.24 0.54
N ARG A 100 14.66 10.47 0.07
CA ARG A 100 13.39 11.18 0.27
C ARG A 100 12.26 10.54 -0.54
N GLU A 101 12.58 10.06 -1.73
CA GLU A 101 11.62 9.47 -2.66
C GLU A 101 11.08 8.14 -2.12
N THR A 102 11.98 7.28 -1.64
CA THR A 102 11.67 6.02 -0.98
C THR A 102 10.87 6.26 0.29
N ARG A 103 11.18 7.30 1.08
CA ARG A 103 10.36 7.64 2.25
C ARG A 103 8.95 8.09 1.89
N ALA A 104 8.78 8.88 0.83
CA ALA A 104 7.47 9.37 0.39
C ALA A 104 6.63 8.33 -0.35
N SER A 105 7.26 7.26 -0.82
CA SER A 105 6.62 6.18 -1.57
C SER A 105 5.61 5.40 -0.73
N PHE A 106 4.44 5.08 -1.28
CA PHE A 106 3.37 4.40 -0.54
C PHE A 106 3.55 2.89 -0.52
N LEU A 107 3.39 2.21 -1.65
CA LEU A 107 3.47 0.74 -1.70
C LEU A 107 4.90 0.24 -1.54
N LEU A 108 5.89 1.02 -1.98
CA LEU A 108 7.29 0.65 -1.96
C LEU A 108 8.09 1.30 -0.82
N GLY A 109 7.46 2.11 0.02
CA GLY A 109 8.18 3.05 0.86
C GLY A 109 7.60 3.37 2.22
N GLY A 110 8.20 4.39 2.83
CA GLY A 110 7.92 4.82 4.20
C GLY A 110 6.50 5.32 4.42
N ALA A 111 5.87 5.96 3.42
CA ALA A 111 4.51 6.50 3.57
C ALA A 111 3.51 5.37 3.89
N GLY A 112 3.61 4.24 3.21
CA GLY A 112 2.75 3.10 3.50
C GLY A 112 3.05 2.49 4.86
N VAL A 113 4.34 2.36 5.21
CA VAL A 113 4.76 1.81 6.51
C VAL A 113 4.23 2.64 7.67
N TYR A 114 4.41 3.96 7.63
CA TYR A 114 3.91 4.85 8.68
C TYR A 114 2.38 4.85 8.77
N ALA A 115 1.68 4.83 7.63
CA ALA A 115 0.22 4.72 7.62
C ALA A 115 -0.25 3.43 8.29
N VAL A 116 0.31 2.27 7.89
CA VAL A 116 -0.04 0.96 8.45
C VAL A 116 0.35 0.84 9.93
N ALA A 117 1.51 1.39 10.33
CA ALA A 117 1.92 1.45 11.73
C ALA A 117 0.91 2.20 12.59
N ALA A 118 0.42 3.36 12.13
CA ALA A 118 -0.62 4.10 12.84
C ALA A 118 -1.92 3.29 13.01
N LEU A 119 -2.34 2.55 11.97
CA LEU A 119 -3.52 1.67 12.02
C LEU A 119 -3.35 0.54 13.05
N ILE A 120 -2.21 -0.15 12.99
CA ILE A 120 -1.90 -1.28 13.87
C ILE A 120 -1.80 -0.78 15.32
N TYR A 121 -1.03 0.28 15.57
CA TYR A 121 -0.83 0.81 16.92
C TYR A 121 -2.15 1.23 17.55
N LYS A 122 -3.03 1.89 16.78
CA LYS A 122 -4.36 2.25 17.26
C LYS A 122 -5.20 1.01 17.59
N ALA A 123 -5.22 0.02 16.71
CA ALA A 123 -6.00 -1.21 16.90
C ALA A 123 -5.51 -2.07 18.07
N SER A 124 -4.20 -2.03 18.36
CA SER A 124 -3.55 -2.68 19.50
C SER A 124 -3.66 -1.87 20.80
N GLY A 125 -4.35 -0.72 20.80
CA GLY A 125 -4.50 0.13 21.99
C GLY A 125 -3.24 0.87 22.42
N LEU A 126 -2.21 0.94 21.57
CA LEU A 126 -0.96 1.64 21.87
C LEU A 126 -1.17 3.15 21.76
N LYS A 127 -0.76 3.89 22.80
CA LYS A 127 -0.87 5.36 22.87
C LYS A 127 0.01 6.07 21.82
N ASP A 128 1.02 5.39 21.33
CA ASP A 128 2.06 5.94 20.45
C ASP A 128 1.70 5.95 18.96
N PHE A 129 0.45 5.61 18.58
CA PHE A 129 0.01 5.63 17.18
C PHE A 129 0.12 7.02 16.50
N ASN A 130 0.18 8.10 17.30
CA ASN A 130 0.40 9.45 16.79
C ASN A 130 1.82 9.64 16.20
N LYS A 131 2.84 8.93 16.70
CA LYS A 131 4.23 9.07 16.21
C LYS A 131 4.36 8.72 14.72
N PRO A 132 3.98 7.52 14.26
CA PRO A 132 4.02 7.21 12.82
C PRO A 132 3.05 8.07 12.02
N LEU A 133 1.91 8.46 12.59
CA LEU A 133 0.95 9.35 11.94
C LEU A 133 1.51 10.74 11.62
N GLU A 134 2.24 11.36 12.56
CA GLU A 134 2.89 12.65 12.31
C GLU A 134 4.01 12.53 11.27
N LYS A 135 4.82 11.46 11.32
CA LYS A 135 5.80 11.16 10.27
C LYS A 135 5.14 11.04 8.90
N PHE A 136 4.01 10.32 8.81
CA PHE A 136 3.24 10.22 7.59
C PHE A 136 2.77 11.59 7.09
N LYS A 137 2.24 12.44 7.98
CA LYS A 137 1.83 13.80 7.61
C LYS A 137 3.00 14.54 7.00
N GLU A 138 4.16 14.59 7.65
CA GLU A 138 5.33 15.35 7.18
C GLU A 138 5.78 15.02 5.75
N LEU A 139 5.54 13.80 5.26
CA LEU A 139 5.88 13.38 3.90
C LEU A 139 5.15 14.17 2.81
N TRP A 140 4.05 14.86 3.13
CA TRP A 140 3.33 15.73 2.19
C TRP A 140 4.27 16.76 1.54
N ARG A 141 5.27 17.24 2.28
CA ARG A 141 6.28 18.21 1.82
C ARG A 141 7.15 17.66 0.69
N ILE A 142 7.33 16.35 0.61
CA ILE A 142 8.08 15.67 -0.44
C ILE A 142 7.21 15.52 -1.69
N CYS A 143 5.91 15.27 -1.51
CA CYS A 143 4.99 15.04 -2.63
C CYS A 143 4.52 16.32 -3.35
N VAL A 144 4.72 17.50 -2.78
CA VAL A 144 4.27 18.80 -3.34
C VAL A 144 4.97 19.19 -4.64
N PRO A 145 6.30 19.13 -4.77
CA PRO A 145 6.98 19.53 -6.00
C PRO A 145 6.52 18.70 -7.21
N LEU A 146 6.36 19.36 -8.35
CA LEU A 146 5.79 18.76 -9.57
C LEU A 146 6.51 17.49 -10.03
N GLY A 147 7.84 17.51 -10.00
CA GLY A 147 8.71 16.38 -10.35
C GLY A 147 9.56 15.95 -9.15
N PHE A 148 8.93 15.59 -8.04
CA PHE A 148 9.67 15.03 -6.90
C PHE A 148 10.17 13.59 -7.17
N LEU A 149 9.72 12.98 -8.27
CA LEU A 149 10.21 11.72 -8.84
C LEU A 149 10.51 11.92 -10.32
N GLU A 150 11.69 11.50 -10.77
CA GLU A 150 12.11 11.56 -12.17
C GLU A 150 11.23 10.71 -13.10
N CYS A 151 10.76 9.56 -12.62
CA CYS A 151 9.99 8.58 -13.40
C CYS A 151 8.47 8.83 -13.42
N GLY A 152 8.01 9.94 -12.82
CA GLY A 152 6.59 10.29 -12.74
C GLY A 152 6.08 10.35 -11.31
N SER A 153 5.57 11.51 -10.94
CA SER A 153 5.23 11.83 -9.55
C SER A 153 3.77 11.55 -9.16
N ASP A 154 2.93 11.04 -10.07
CA ASP A 154 1.47 10.94 -9.89
C ASP A 154 0.89 9.53 -9.84
N GLU A 155 1.72 8.50 -9.72
CA GLU A 155 1.26 7.10 -9.70
C GLU A 155 1.06 6.54 -8.27
N LEU A 156 0.65 5.27 -8.15
CA LEU A 156 0.17 4.69 -6.89
C LEU A 156 1.30 4.10 -6.01
N PHE A 157 2.39 3.62 -6.60
CA PHE A 157 3.42 2.85 -5.91
C PHE A 157 4.37 3.75 -5.11
N VAL A 158 4.81 4.83 -5.72
CA VAL A 158 5.83 5.78 -5.26
C VAL A 158 5.34 7.24 -5.27
N GLY A 159 4.30 7.53 -6.04
CA GLY A 159 3.83 8.87 -6.33
C GLY A 159 2.81 9.43 -5.35
N ARG A 160 2.39 10.65 -5.68
CA ARG A 160 1.32 11.42 -5.03
C ARG A 160 0.02 10.63 -4.87
N SER A 161 -0.34 9.77 -5.82
CA SER A 161 -1.60 9.01 -5.75
C SER A 161 -1.53 7.94 -4.66
N GLY A 162 -0.35 7.36 -4.46
CA GLY A 162 -0.04 6.51 -3.31
C GLY A 162 -0.22 7.24 -1.98
N TYR A 163 0.38 8.42 -1.85
CA TYR A 163 0.26 9.24 -0.63
C TYR A 163 -1.20 9.58 -0.31
N LEU A 164 -1.98 10.01 -1.30
CA LEU A 164 -3.40 10.30 -1.11
C LEU A 164 -4.21 9.05 -0.75
N CYS A 165 -3.91 7.90 -1.37
CA CYS A 165 -4.54 6.63 -1.03
C CYS A 165 -4.35 6.31 0.46
N ALA A 166 -3.12 6.46 0.97
CA ALA A 166 -2.82 6.27 2.39
C ALA A 166 -3.60 7.26 3.28
N ALA A 167 -3.65 8.54 2.90
CA ALA A 167 -4.40 9.55 3.65
C ALA A 167 -5.90 9.23 3.72
N LEU A 168 -6.49 8.75 2.62
CA LEU A 168 -7.89 8.30 2.58
C LEU A 168 -8.13 7.07 3.46
N VAL A 169 -7.22 6.09 3.43
CA VAL A 169 -7.29 4.92 4.31
C VAL A 169 -7.23 5.34 5.77
N ILE A 170 -6.33 6.25 6.14
CA ILE A 170 -6.22 6.78 7.52
C ILE A 170 -7.52 7.48 7.92
N LYS A 171 -8.08 8.34 7.05
CA LYS A 171 -9.37 9.01 7.30
C LYS A 171 -10.48 7.99 7.53
N GLN A 172 -10.59 6.98 6.67
CA GLN A 172 -11.64 5.98 6.75
C GLN A 172 -11.52 5.10 8.02
N LYS A 173 -10.30 4.72 8.40
CA LYS A 173 -10.06 3.75 9.47
C LYS A 173 -9.87 4.37 10.85
N LEU A 174 -9.28 5.56 10.93
CA LEU A 174 -8.97 6.25 12.18
C LEU A 174 -9.88 7.47 12.43
N GLY A 175 -10.62 7.93 11.43
CA GLY A 175 -11.37 9.20 11.51
C GLY A 175 -10.46 10.43 11.58
N VAL A 176 -9.16 10.28 11.28
CA VAL A 176 -8.18 11.35 11.31
C VAL A 176 -8.07 11.96 9.93
N GLU A 177 -8.28 13.27 9.86
CA GLU A 177 -8.02 14.01 8.64
C GLU A 177 -6.55 14.43 8.58
N ILE A 178 -5.85 14.00 7.53
CA ILE A 178 -4.43 14.30 7.36
C ILE A 178 -4.27 15.79 7.02
N HIS A 179 -5.07 16.33 6.09
CA HIS A 179 -5.20 17.78 5.81
C HIS A 179 -6.52 18.08 5.07
N THR A 180 -7.38 18.96 5.61
CA THR A 180 -8.69 19.32 4.99
C THR A 180 -8.61 20.51 4.03
N THR A 181 -7.60 21.37 4.10
CA THR A 181 -7.54 22.63 3.33
C THR A 181 -6.09 23.12 3.15
N SER A 182 -5.34 22.56 2.21
CA SER A 182 -3.91 22.89 1.99
C SER A 182 -3.54 22.77 0.50
N PRO A 183 -2.51 23.49 0.00
CA PRO A 183 -2.11 23.58 -1.41
C PRO A 183 -1.98 22.27 -2.16
N LEU A 184 -1.91 21.11 -1.49
CA LEU A 184 -1.97 19.79 -2.12
C LEU A 184 -3.28 19.50 -2.84
N HIS A 185 -4.46 19.86 -2.31
CA HIS A 185 -5.72 19.62 -3.02
C HIS A 185 -5.80 20.48 -4.29
N THR A 186 -5.45 21.76 -4.16
CA THR A 186 -5.35 22.71 -5.27
C THR A 186 -4.23 22.33 -6.24
N HIS A 187 -3.05 21.92 -5.77
CA HIS A 187 -1.96 21.40 -6.60
C HIS A 187 -2.37 20.10 -7.29
N TYR A 188 -3.13 19.20 -6.66
CA TYR A 188 -3.59 17.98 -7.32
C TYR A 188 -4.56 18.29 -8.45
N THR A 189 -5.60 19.09 -8.17
CA THR A 189 -6.59 19.44 -9.19
C THR A 189 -5.97 20.21 -10.34
N THR A 190 -4.97 21.06 -10.08
CA THR A 190 -4.34 21.88 -11.12
C THR A 190 -3.19 21.13 -11.83
N ASN A 191 -2.39 20.34 -11.10
CA ASN A 191 -1.19 19.70 -11.63
C ASN A 191 -1.40 18.29 -12.15
N THR A 192 -2.30 17.47 -11.60
CA THR A 192 -2.57 16.15 -12.21
C THR A 192 -3.23 16.31 -13.58
N LEU A 193 -3.95 17.42 -13.79
CA LEU A 193 -4.42 17.84 -15.10
C LEU A 193 -3.27 18.37 -15.98
N HIS A 194 -2.38 19.23 -15.45
CA HIS A 194 -1.24 19.78 -16.22
C HIS A 194 -0.15 18.75 -16.56
N CYS A 195 0.24 17.86 -15.65
CA CYS A 195 1.24 16.81 -15.87
C CYS A 195 0.81 15.84 -16.97
N LYS A 196 -0.49 15.71 -17.28
CA LYS A 196 -0.95 14.90 -18.42
C LYS A 196 -0.90 15.63 -19.76
N GLN A 197 -0.87 16.96 -19.78
CA GLN A 197 -0.88 17.75 -21.03
C GLN A 197 0.38 17.54 -21.91
N PRO A 198 1.62 17.52 -21.39
CA PRO A 198 2.81 17.33 -22.24
C PRO A 198 2.94 15.90 -22.78
N TYR A 199 2.43 14.88 -22.08
CA TYR A 199 2.45 13.49 -22.55
C TYR A 199 1.28 13.14 -23.48
N SER A 200 0.30 14.04 -23.63
CA SER A 200 -0.83 13.88 -24.56
C SER A 200 -0.53 14.43 -25.95
N GLN A 201 0.64 15.04 -26.17
CA GLN A 201 1.05 15.46 -27.50
C GLN A 201 1.60 14.25 -28.29
N PRO A 202 1.20 14.06 -29.55
CA PRO A 202 1.72 12.97 -30.37
C PRO A 202 3.23 13.10 -30.47
N GLN A 203 3.95 12.02 -30.13
CA GLN A 203 5.39 11.99 -30.33
C GLN A 203 5.69 12.17 -31.83
N PRO A 204 6.72 12.96 -32.19
CA PRO A 204 7.15 13.08 -33.58
C PRO A 204 7.42 11.67 -34.14
N GLN A 205 6.79 11.34 -35.26
CA GLN A 205 7.08 10.09 -35.95
C GLN A 205 8.58 10.03 -36.25
N PRO A 206 9.25 8.88 -36.05
CA PRO A 206 10.65 8.73 -36.42
C PRO A 206 10.78 9.05 -37.92
N GLN A 207 11.59 10.05 -38.24
CA GLN A 207 11.86 10.41 -39.64
C GLN A 207 12.51 9.21 -40.34
N PRO A 208 12.05 8.85 -41.55
CA PRO A 208 12.72 7.80 -42.31
C PRO A 208 14.16 8.22 -42.59
N GLN A 209 15.11 7.34 -42.24
CA GLN A 209 16.50 7.48 -42.65
C GLN A 209 16.54 7.47 -44.18
N ASN A 210 16.77 8.65 -44.77
CA ASN A 210 17.09 8.74 -46.18
C ASN A 210 18.46 8.08 -46.39
N ASN A 211 18.43 6.86 -46.92
CA ASN A 211 19.60 6.26 -47.54
C ASN A 211 19.97 7.13 -48.74
N LEU A 212 21.05 7.90 -48.61
CA LEU A 212 21.70 8.56 -49.74
C LEU A 212 22.44 7.50 -50.60
N PRO A 213 22.43 7.66 -51.92
CA PRO A 213 23.02 6.71 -52.87
C PRO A 213 24.55 6.66 -52.82
#